data_AF-A0A7J6TF60-F1
#
_entry.id   AF-A0A7J6TF60-F1
#
_cell.length_a   1.000
_cell.length_b   1.000
_cell.length_c   1.000
_cell.angle_alpha   90.00
_cell.angle_beta   90.00
_cell.angle_gamma   90.00
#
_symmetry.space_group_name_H-M   'P 1'
#
loop_
_entity.id
_entity.type
_entity.pdbx_description
1 polymer ?
#
loop_
_entity_poly.entity_id
_entity_poly.type
_entity_poly.pdbx_seq_one_letter_code
_entity_poly.pdbx_strand_id
1 'polypeptide(L)'
;VQVRQKTDHKRTFFYLEQLILKHDAHEKVVGIKRTPDGLDFHFGHRSHAQKFSEFVLSQVPSRVKQSKHLISHDSHNTTYNYKYTTLIDMCPVCKDDVVFLPKALKNKLGGVNSIQVVTKVSSQIRLVDPLTGKVSDLAGIEYWKNPFDPLLTRRHLVEFTVLNVE
;
A
#
# COMPACT_ATOMS: atom_id res chain seq x y z
N VAL A 1 9.41 -11.29 -3.95
CA VAL A 1 8.33 -10.44 -3.42
C VAL A 1 7.97 -9.43 -4.49
N GLN A 2 6.71 -9.39 -4.89
CA GLN A 2 6.21 -8.47 -5.91
C GLN A 2 5.40 -7.40 -5.21
N VAL A 3 5.86 -6.15 -5.23
CA VAL A 3 5.12 -5.02 -4.65
C VAL A 3 4.44 -4.29 -5.79
N ARG A 4 3.13 -4.08 -5.68
CA ARG A 4 2.30 -3.42 -6.70
C ARG A 4 1.49 -2.31 -6.10
N GLN A 5 1.30 -1.22 -6.85
CA GLN A 5 0.35 -0.17 -6.53
C GLN A 5 -0.37 0.25 -7.81
N LYS A 6 -1.67 -0.04 -7.89
CA LYS A 6 -2.51 0.31 -9.04
C LYS A 6 -3.04 1.72 -8.89
N THR A 7 -2.29 2.72 -9.32
CA THR A 7 -2.67 4.13 -9.18
C THR A 7 -2.02 4.97 -10.26
N ASP A 8 -2.64 6.09 -10.60
CA ASP A 8 -2.10 7.06 -11.56
C ASP A 8 -0.85 7.78 -11.04
N HIS A 9 -0.70 7.90 -9.71
CA HIS A 9 0.46 8.53 -9.08
C HIS A 9 1.06 7.64 -7.98
N LYS A 10 2.32 7.25 -8.17
CA LYS A 10 3.07 6.34 -7.28
C LYS A 10 3.71 7.01 -6.05
N ARG A 11 3.07 8.00 -5.42
CA ARG A 11 3.68 8.79 -4.32
C ARG A 11 4.01 7.91 -3.10
N THR A 12 3.04 7.10 -2.69
CA THR A 12 3.20 6.16 -1.57
C THR A 12 4.28 5.12 -1.89
N PHE A 13 4.38 4.69 -3.15
CA PHE A 13 5.44 3.79 -3.59
C PHE A 13 6.84 4.42 -3.49
N PHE A 14 7.02 5.66 -3.97
CA PHE A 14 8.30 6.36 -3.82
C PHE A 14 8.67 6.59 -2.35
N TYR A 15 7.68 6.88 -1.50
CA TYR A 15 7.90 6.96 -0.06
C TYR A 15 8.36 5.62 0.53
N LEU A 16 7.75 4.50 0.09
CA LEU A 16 8.18 3.17 0.49
C LEU A 16 9.62 2.87 0.07
N GLU A 17 10.03 3.24 -1.15
CA GLU A 17 11.43 3.07 -1.60
C GLU A 17 12.40 3.83 -0.68
N GLN A 18 12.08 5.07 -0.30
CA GLN A 18 12.88 5.83 0.64
C GLN A 18 12.96 5.17 2.02
N LEU A 19 11.87 4.57 2.50
CA LEU A 19 11.88 3.80 3.76
C LEU A 19 12.73 2.53 3.65
N ILE A 20 12.68 1.83 2.52
CA ILE A 20 13.50 0.63 2.27
C ILE A 20 14.99 0.98 2.32
N LEU A 21 15.38 2.14 1.78
CA LEU A 21 16.75 2.64 1.85
C LEU A 21 17.11 3.07 3.27
N LYS A 22 16.26 3.87 3.92
CA LYS A 22 16.50 4.39 5.27
C LYS A 22 16.69 3.30 6.33
N HIS A 23 16.01 2.18 6.20
CA HIS A 23 16.06 1.06 7.15
C HIS A 23 16.94 -0.11 6.67
N ASP A 24 17.70 0.05 5.58
CA ASP A 24 18.52 -1.00 4.98
C ASP A 24 17.79 -2.33 4.71
N ALA A 25 16.46 -2.25 4.51
CA ALA A 25 15.62 -3.44 4.34
C ALA A 25 15.92 -4.22 3.04
N HIS A 26 16.71 -3.64 2.13
CA HIS A 26 17.11 -4.22 0.86
C HIS A 26 18.43 -5.00 0.92
N GLU A 27 19.11 -5.08 2.05
CA GLU A 27 20.45 -5.70 2.19
C GLU A 27 20.52 -7.15 1.67
N LYS A 28 19.45 -7.95 1.89
CA LYS A 28 19.38 -9.37 1.47
C LYS A 28 18.73 -9.58 0.10
N VAL A 29 18.46 -8.51 -0.64
CA VAL A 29 17.87 -8.57 -1.99
C VAL A 29 18.96 -8.94 -2.99
N VAL A 30 18.73 -10.00 -3.76
CA VAL A 30 19.65 -10.49 -4.80
C VAL A 30 19.45 -9.75 -6.12
N GLY A 31 18.23 -9.32 -6.41
CA GLY A 31 17.93 -8.59 -7.64
C GLY A 31 16.59 -7.86 -7.59
N ILE A 32 16.56 -6.68 -8.20
CA ILE A 32 15.37 -5.83 -8.30
C ILE A 32 15.00 -5.68 -9.77
N LYS A 33 13.75 -5.99 -10.10
CA LYS A 33 13.21 -5.78 -11.46
C LYS A 33 12.08 -4.77 -11.40
N ARG A 34 12.15 -3.76 -12.28
CA ARG A 34 11.11 -2.76 -12.45
C ARG A 34 9.97 -3.30 -13.30
N THR A 35 8.74 -2.97 -12.92
CA THR A 35 7.52 -3.28 -13.67
C THR A 35 6.65 -2.04 -13.78
N PRO A 36 5.73 -1.96 -14.76
CA PRO A 36 4.84 -0.81 -14.93
C PRO A 36 4.07 -0.45 -13.66
N ASP A 37 3.69 -1.42 -12.83
CA ASP A 37 2.85 -1.20 -11.64
C ASP A 37 3.60 -1.38 -10.31
N GLY A 38 4.93 -1.47 -10.33
CA GLY A 38 5.74 -1.60 -9.10
C GLY A 38 7.09 -2.30 -9.30
N LEU A 39 7.54 -3.04 -8.28
CA LEU A 39 8.87 -3.66 -8.23
C LEU A 39 8.81 -5.14 -7.84
N ASP A 40 9.74 -5.92 -8.38
CA ASP A 40 9.98 -7.31 -8.01
C ASP A 40 11.33 -7.44 -7.32
N PHE A 41 11.30 -7.85 -6.05
CA PHE A 41 12.47 -8.13 -5.23
C PHE A 41 12.72 -9.64 -5.16
N HIS A 42 13.90 -10.07 -5.57
CA HIS A 42 14.33 -11.47 -5.55
C HIS A 42 15.23 -11.72 -4.34
N PHE A 43 15.06 -12.88 -3.70
CA PHE A 43 15.78 -13.27 -2.50
C PHE A 43 16.29 -14.70 -2.67
N GLY A 44 17.48 -14.99 -2.14
CA GLY A 44 18.04 -16.35 -2.13
C GLY A 44 17.33 -17.26 -1.12
N HIS A 45 16.89 -16.72 0.03
CA HIS A 45 16.19 -17.47 1.07
C HIS A 45 14.77 -16.95 1.31
N ARG A 46 13.84 -17.89 1.56
CA ARG A 46 12.44 -17.60 1.85
C ARG A 46 12.26 -16.76 3.12
N SER A 47 13.06 -16.99 4.15
CA SER A 47 12.99 -16.26 5.43
C SER A 47 13.27 -14.77 5.24
N HIS A 48 14.24 -14.41 4.40
CA HIS A 48 14.52 -13.00 4.07
C HIS A 48 13.34 -12.36 3.31
N ALA A 49 12.75 -13.07 2.36
CA ALA A 49 11.57 -12.59 1.64
C ALA A 49 10.37 -12.37 2.58
N GLN A 50 10.17 -13.23 3.59
CA GLN A 50 9.11 -13.08 4.59
C GLN A 50 9.35 -11.84 5.47
N LYS A 51 10.56 -11.67 6.03
CA LYS A 51 10.92 -10.48 6.81
C LYS A 51 10.74 -9.19 6.01
N PHE A 52 11.17 -9.16 4.75
CA PHE A 52 10.94 -8.00 3.87
C PHE A 52 9.45 -7.75 3.63
N SER A 53 8.66 -8.81 3.46
CA SER A 53 7.21 -8.67 3.26
C SER A 53 6.53 -8.09 4.50
N GLU A 54 6.92 -8.55 5.70
CA GLU A 54 6.45 -8.02 6.99
C GLU A 54 6.84 -6.55 7.17
N PHE A 55 8.07 -6.17 6.79
CA PHE A 55 8.50 -4.78 6.78
C PHE A 55 7.59 -3.93 5.91
N VAL A 56 7.34 -4.30 4.65
CA VAL A 56 6.46 -3.54 3.75
C VAL A 56 5.05 -3.41 4.34
N LEU A 57 4.48 -4.49 4.90
CA LEU A 57 3.16 -4.46 5.54
C LEU A 57 3.08 -3.55 6.77
N SER A 58 4.18 -3.39 7.49
CA SER A 58 4.23 -2.48 8.64
C SER A 58 4.21 -1.00 8.22
N GLN A 59 4.67 -0.68 7.01
CA GLN A 59 4.84 0.71 6.55
C GLN A 59 3.65 1.23 5.76
N VAL A 60 2.97 0.38 5.00
CA VAL A 60 1.92 0.79 4.04
C VAL A 60 0.70 -0.14 4.07
N PRO A 61 -0.52 0.38 3.87
CA PRO A 61 -1.73 -0.41 3.97
C PRO A 61 -1.84 -1.27 2.72
N SER A 62 -1.64 -2.57 2.88
CA SER A 62 -1.49 -3.50 1.76
C SER A 62 -2.15 -4.84 2.06
N ARG A 63 -2.51 -5.58 1.00
CA ARG A 63 -2.94 -6.97 1.08
C ARG A 63 -1.84 -7.88 0.57
N VAL A 64 -1.74 -9.08 1.14
CA VAL A 64 -0.76 -10.08 0.71
C VAL A 64 -1.45 -11.31 0.13
N LYS A 65 -0.91 -11.80 -0.98
CA LYS A 65 -1.21 -13.11 -1.53
C LYS A 65 0.08 -13.90 -1.69
N GLN A 66 0.13 -15.11 -1.14
CA GLN A 66 1.27 -16.00 -1.27
C GLN A 66 0.93 -17.15 -2.22
N SER A 67 1.89 -17.55 -3.04
CA SER A 67 1.81 -18.74 -3.87
C SER A 67 3.16 -19.47 -3.88
N LYS A 68 3.11 -20.78 -4.14
CA LYS A 68 4.29 -21.62 -4.33
C LYS A 68 4.12 -22.41 -5.63
N HIS A 69 5.20 -22.55 -6.37
CA HIS A 69 5.26 -23.34 -7.60
C HIS A 69 6.33 -24.41 -7.43
N LEU A 70 5.97 -25.68 -7.61
CA LEU A 70 6.92 -26.79 -7.53
C LEU A 70 7.79 -26.77 -8.79
N ILE A 71 9.10 -26.61 -8.62
CA ILE A 71 10.06 -26.67 -9.74
C ILE A 71 10.46 -28.12 -9.98
N SER A 72 10.85 -28.81 -8.91
CA SER A 72 11.31 -30.19 -9.00
C SER A 72 11.05 -30.94 -7.69
N HIS A 73 10.98 -32.25 -7.80
CA HIS A 73 10.84 -33.17 -6.69
C HIS A 73 11.82 -34.32 -6.88
N ASP A 74 12.62 -34.60 -5.85
CA ASP A 74 13.48 -35.77 -5.81
C ASP A 74 12.76 -36.86 -5.00
N SER A 75 12.34 -37.92 -5.69
CA SER A 75 11.62 -39.06 -5.11
C SER A 75 12.48 -39.94 -4.21
N HIS A 76 13.81 -39.88 -4.34
CA HIS A 76 14.71 -40.70 -3.52
C HIS A 76 15.00 -40.06 -2.17
N ASN A 77 15.02 -38.73 -2.10
CA ASN A 77 15.32 -37.97 -0.89
C ASN A 77 14.10 -37.22 -0.30
N THR A 78 12.91 -37.41 -0.88
CA THR A 78 11.66 -36.71 -0.49
C THR A 78 11.80 -35.19 -0.38
N THR A 79 12.77 -34.62 -1.10
CA THR A 79 13.03 -33.17 -1.12
C THR A 79 12.26 -32.51 -2.26
N TYR A 80 11.57 -31.42 -1.94
CA TYR A 80 10.78 -30.64 -2.89
C TYR A 80 11.41 -29.26 -3.07
N ASN A 81 11.69 -28.88 -4.31
CA ASN A 81 12.17 -27.55 -4.63
C ASN A 81 11.00 -26.66 -5.08
N TYR A 82 10.68 -25.67 -4.25
CA TYR A 82 9.58 -24.73 -4.51
C TYR A 82 10.10 -23.32 -4.80
N LYS A 83 9.53 -22.68 -5.82
CA LYS A 83 9.60 -21.23 -6.02
C LYS A 83 8.44 -20.56 -5.29
N TYR A 84 8.77 -19.68 -4.35
CA TYR A 84 7.78 -18.92 -3.58
C TYR A 84 7.58 -17.53 -4.18
N THR A 85 6.33 -17.11 -4.31
CA THR A 85 5.96 -15.75 -4.73
C THR A 85 5.05 -15.13 -3.68
N THR A 86 5.44 -13.97 -3.17
CA THR A 86 4.61 -13.15 -2.29
C THR A 86 4.25 -11.89 -3.07
N LEU A 87 2.97 -11.72 -3.39
CA LEU A 87 2.41 -10.51 -3.99
C LEU A 87 1.89 -9.62 -2.86
N ILE A 88 2.39 -8.40 -2.80
CA ILE A 88 1.96 -7.32 -1.92
C ILE A 88 1.30 -6.27 -2.79
N ASP A 89 0.01 -6.08 -2.62
CA ASP A 89 -0.78 -5.11 -3.36
C ASP A 89 -1.13 -3.97 -2.41
N MET A 90 -0.57 -2.79 -2.67
CA MET A 90 -0.72 -1.59 -1.87
C MET A 90 -2.05 -0.91 -2.17
N CYS A 91 -2.55 -0.14 -1.20
CA CYS A 91 -3.71 0.72 -1.41
C CYS A 91 -3.48 1.69 -2.62
N PRO A 92 -4.45 1.81 -3.55
CA PRO A 92 -4.37 2.74 -4.68
C PRO A 92 -4.44 4.21 -4.27
N VAL A 93 -4.93 4.48 -3.06
CA VAL A 93 -5.09 5.84 -2.50
C VAL A 93 -3.75 6.40 -2.01
N CYS A 94 -3.47 7.64 -2.36
CA CYS A 94 -2.27 8.37 -1.97
C CYS A 94 -2.58 9.58 -1.09
N LYS A 95 -1.51 10.19 -0.55
CA LYS A 95 -1.59 11.47 0.16
C LYS A 95 -2.08 12.57 -0.79
N ASP A 96 -2.94 13.45 -0.26
CA ASP A 96 -3.58 14.59 -0.91
C ASP A 96 -4.69 14.20 -1.92
N ASP A 97 -5.13 12.93 -1.93
CA ASP A 97 -6.26 12.49 -2.74
C ASP A 97 -7.60 12.79 -2.04
N VAL A 98 -8.63 13.08 -2.82
CA VAL A 98 -10.02 13.17 -2.36
C VAL A 98 -10.69 11.84 -2.60
N VAL A 99 -11.34 11.29 -1.58
CA VAL A 99 -11.97 9.97 -1.61
C VAL A 99 -13.44 10.06 -1.23
N PHE A 100 -14.24 9.13 -1.79
CA PHE A 100 -15.63 8.94 -1.40
C PHE A 100 -15.76 7.67 -0.57
N LEU A 101 -16.16 7.81 0.69
CA LEU A 101 -16.33 6.71 1.61
C LEU A 101 -17.65 5.95 1.37
N PRO A 102 -17.61 4.61 1.24
CA PRO A 102 -18.79 3.77 1.29
C PRO A 102 -19.59 3.98 2.59
N LYS A 103 -20.91 3.87 2.51
CA LYS A 103 -21.84 4.05 3.65
C LYS A 103 -21.47 3.17 4.85
N ALA A 104 -20.97 1.96 4.60
CA ALA A 104 -20.52 1.03 5.65
C ALA A 104 -19.33 1.57 6.46
N LEU A 105 -18.36 2.24 5.81
CA LEU A 105 -17.21 2.83 6.49
C LEU A 105 -17.59 4.13 7.20
N LYS A 106 -18.45 4.96 6.61
CA LYS A 106 -18.96 6.19 7.22
C LYS A 106 -19.52 5.97 8.63
N ASN A 107 -20.38 4.96 8.80
CA ASN A 107 -20.98 4.66 10.09
C ASN A 107 -19.94 4.18 11.11
N LYS A 108 -18.96 3.39 10.66
CA LYS A 108 -17.87 2.90 11.53
C LYS A 108 -16.92 3.99 11.98
N LEU A 109 -16.65 4.97 11.13
CA LEU A 109 -15.77 6.11 11.43
C LEU A 109 -16.49 7.22 12.21
N GLY A 110 -17.59 6.90 12.91
CA GLY A 110 -18.32 7.85 13.75
C GLY A 110 -19.14 8.86 12.95
N GLY A 111 -19.76 8.43 11.85
CA GLY A 111 -20.73 9.21 11.10
C GLY A 111 -20.14 10.36 10.27
N VAL A 112 -18.87 10.27 9.86
CA VAL A 112 -18.18 11.30 9.05
C VAL A 112 -18.86 11.56 7.71
N ASN A 113 -18.59 12.71 7.10
CA ASN A 113 -19.05 12.98 5.74
C ASN A 113 -18.46 12.00 4.72
N SER A 114 -19.19 11.75 3.63
CA SER A 114 -18.76 10.78 2.62
C SER A 114 -17.53 11.24 1.84
N ILE A 115 -17.36 12.55 1.65
CA ILE A 115 -16.16 13.11 1.00
C ILE A 115 -15.13 13.37 2.09
N GLN A 116 -13.93 12.82 1.89
CA GLN A 116 -12.80 12.96 2.80
C GLN A 116 -11.53 13.24 2.01
N VAL A 117 -10.59 13.94 2.62
CA VAL A 117 -9.25 14.18 2.08
C VAL A 117 -8.24 13.31 2.79
N VAL A 118 -7.37 12.64 2.04
CA VAL A 118 -6.33 11.77 2.60
C VAL A 118 -5.11 12.60 2.97
N THR A 119 -4.81 12.72 4.25
CA THR A 119 -3.68 13.54 4.72
C THR A 119 -2.41 12.74 4.93
N LYS A 120 -2.53 11.45 5.26
CA LYS A 120 -1.38 10.56 5.48
C LYS A 120 -1.73 9.12 5.10
N VAL A 121 -0.80 8.46 4.43
CA VAL A 121 -0.85 7.03 4.14
C VAL A 121 0.37 6.37 4.78
N SER A 122 0.12 5.48 5.74
CA SER A 122 1.12 4.69 6.45
C SER A 122 0.54 3.29 6.74
N SER A 123 0.80 2.66 7.90
CA SER A 123 0.08 1.44 8.29
C SER A 123 -1.46 1.64 8.34
N GLN A 124 -1.87 2.88 8.60
CA GLN A 124 -3.25 3.35 8.56
C GLN A 124 -3.38 4.53 7.58
N ILE A 125 -4.58 4.71 7.05
CA ILE A 125 -4.96 5.81 6.16
C ILE A 125 -5.65 6.86 7.01
N ARG A 126 -5.05 8.06 7.10
CA ARG A 126 -5.65 9.19 7.81
C ARG A 126 -6.48 10.03 6.86
N LEU A 127 -7.73 10.19 7.23
CA LEU A 127 -8.75 10.94 6.49
C LEU A 127 -9.15 12.17 7.30
N VAL A 128 -9.43 13.26 6.60
CA VAL A 128 -9.91 14.50 7.20
C VAL A 128 -11.12 14.99 6.42
N ASP A 129 -12.15 15.34 7.17
CA ASP A 129 -13.32 16.02 6.61
C ASP A 129 -12.97 17.50 6.39
N PRO A 130 -12.98 17.99 5.14
CA PRO A 130 -12.61 19.37 4.85
C PRO A 130 -13.59 20.40 5.42
N LEU A 131 -14.84 20.01 5.74
CA LEU A 131 -15.85 20.92 6.26
C LEU A 131 -15.85 21.00 7.78
N THR A 132 -15.68 19.86 8.46
CA THR A 132 -15.76 19.79 9.92
C THR A 132 -14.40 19.75 10.61
N GLY A 133 -13.32 19.53 9.85
CA GLY A 133 -11.97 19.30 10.38
C GLY A 133 -11.82 17.98 11.13
N LYS A 134 -12.85 17.13 11.17
CA LYS A 134 -12.81 15.86 11.89
C LYS A 134 -11.82 14.91 11.23
N VAL A 135 -10.88 14.42 12.02
CA VAL A 135 -9.87 13.43 11.61
C VAL A 135 -10.39 12.02 11.91
N SER A 136 -10.20 11.10 10.98
CA SER A 136 -10.47 9.69 11.17
C SER A 136 -9.33 8.83 10.65
N ASP A 137 -8.96 7.80 11.40
CA ASP A 137 -7.90 6.87 11.04
C ASP A 137 -8.54 5.53 10.62
N LEU A 138 -8.25 5.09 9.39
CA LEU A 138 -8.75 3.84 8.80
C LEU A 138 -7.61 2.83 8.71
N ALA A 139 -7.75 1.70 9.40
CA ALA A 139 -6.76 0.63 9.34
C ALA A 139 -6.74 -0.02 7.94
N GLY A 140 -5.55 -0.42 7.45
CA GLY A 140 -5.42 -1.06 6.14
C GLY A 140 -6.27 -2.33 5.98
N ILE A 141 -6.45 -3.11 7.05
CA ILE A 141 -7.31 -4.31 7.06
C ILE A 141 -8.78 -3.92 6.81
N GLU A 142 -9.24 -2.80 7.38
CA GLU A 142 -10.62 -2.34 7.20
C GLU A 142 -10.85 -1.76 5.80
N TYR A 143 -9.85 -1.05 5.26
CA TYR A 143 -9.85 -0.62 3.87
C TYR A 143 -10.11 -1.80 2.93
N TRP A 144 -9.38 -2.90 3.07
CA TRP A 144 -9.55 -4.05 2.17
C TRP A 144 -10.88 -4.82 2.34
N LYS A 145 -11.63 -4.58 3.42
CA LYS A 145 -13.01 -5.10 3.56
C LYS A 145 -14.03 -4.29 2.74
N ASN A 146 -13.80 -2.99 2.58
CA ASN A 146 -14.66 -2.09 1.82
C ASN A 146 -13.77 -1.13 1.00
N PRO A 147 -13.09 -1.64 -0.05
CA PRO A 147 -12.14 -0.85 -0.81
C PRO A 147 -12.85 0.28 -1.55
N PHE A 148 -12.15 1.39 -1.74
CA PHE A 148 -12.63 2.54 -2.50
C PHE A 148 -11.47 3.17 -3.27
N ASP A 149 -11.77 3.73 -4.43
CA ASP A 149 -10.79 4.38 -5.30
C ASP A 149 -10.77 5.91 -5.05
N PRO A 150 -9.65 6.59 -5.36
CA PRO A 150 -9.60 8.04 -5.30
C PRO A 150 -10.58 8.66 -6.31
N LEU A 151 -11.34 9.66 -5.89
CA LEU A 151 -12.25 10.43 -6.74
C LEU A 151 -11.50 11.51 -7.52
N LEU A 152 -10.65 12.27 -6.81
CA LEU A 152 -9.75 13.24 -7.40
C LEU A 152 -8.36 12.99 -6.88
N THR A 153 -7.43 12.85 -7.82
CA THR A 153 -6.00 12.73 -7.52
C THR A 153 -5.32 14.09 -7.60
N ARG A 154 -4.06 14.15 -7.12
CA ARG A 154 -3.20 15.33 -7.20
C ARG A 154 -3.14 16.03 -8.57
N ARG A 155 -3.37 15.32 -9.67
CA ARG A 155 -3.36 15.89 -11.04
C ARG A 155 -4.45 16.94 -11.25
N HIS A 156 -5.50 16.91 -10.43
CA HIS A 156 -6.63 17.83 -10.49
C HIS A 156 -6.47 19.04 -9.57
N LEU A 157 -5.31 19.19 -8.90
CA LEU A 157 -5.06 20.36 -8.06
C LEU A 157 -4.92 21.61 -8.93
N VAL A 158 -5.63 22.65 -8.53
CA VAL A 158 -5.60 23.98 -9.14
C VAL A 158 -5.23 24.98 -8.05
N GLU A 159 -4.47 26.01 -8.42
CA GLU A 159 -4.10 27.08 -7.51
C GLU A 159 -5.28 28.04 -7.30
N PHE A 160 -5.48 28.45 -6.05
CA PHE A 160 -6.50 29.43 -5.67
C PHE A 160 -5.83 30.56 -4.88
N THR A 161 -6.26 31.80 -5.12
CA THR A 161 -5.86 32.95 -4.30
C THR A 161 -6.88 33.15 -3.19
N VAL A 162 -6.42 33.14 -1.94
CA VAL A 162 -7.29 33.38 -0.77
C VAL A 162 -7.55 34.88 -0.67
N LEU A 163 -8.80 35.29 -0.82
CA LEU A 163 -9.20 36.69 -0.75
C LEU A 163 -9.46 37.16 0.68
N ASN A 164 -10.00 36.28 1.53
CA ASN A 164 -10.33 36.57 2.91
C ASN A 164 -10.28 35.29 3.76
N VAL A 165 -10.00 35.42 5.05
CA VAL A 165 -10.05 34.35 6.05
C VAL A 165 -10.85 34.88 7.24
N GLU A 166 -11.93 34.18 7.60
CA GLU A 166 -12.73 34.46 8.80
C GLU A 166 -12.15 33.76 10.04
#